data_AF-A0A5N6T7L3-F1
#
_entry.id   AF-A0A5N6T7L3-F1
#
_cell.length_a   1.000
_cell.length_b   1.000
_cell.length_c   1.000
_cell.angle_alpha   90.00
_cell.angle_beta   90.00
_cell.angle_gamma   90.00
#
_symmetry.space_group_name_H-M   'P 1'
#
loop_
_entity.id
_entity.type
_entity.pdbx_description
1 polymer ?
#
loop_
_entity_poly.entity_id
_entity_poly.type
_entity_poly.pdbx_seq_one_letter_code
_entity_poly.pdbx_strand_id
1 'polypeptide(L)'
;MTKAELLGFGRPLDCYYAFPECSFPHVLRQDDIELPGRMCTYREILIMIVINAITDEPEWDRKVFDKETTAKWRSEIVDSDKDITPNMIDWIIDEVKWKAENYSTTSFVVVFDPGVVKSDTAISEELQNALKDGVRTLEHSLTEKDYHPGSDDRIVDLVHPSLFPVVFGRTRAISGSLIKREGCLDIIGQETVLPVPAEDDLTSDSFKHYSWGFQWLPCDVDLLDHGSCAIVSYINNLHPQQNAHLYHIIEKIIAQAIPLWNTTLTCMNHAYWRIPYNRVEFEACVSGKQESDVGEESSDDESWESERSRPIKVIKHWLRRWSRGGASQLTALLPLLYTKVRPMLRT
;
A
#
# COMPACT_ATOMS: atom_id res chain seq x y z
N MET A 1 32.16 -24.79 -5.18
CA MET A 1 31.86 -23.39 -4.82
C MET A 1 30.51 -23.38 -4.16
N THR A 2 30.44 -23.16 -2.85
CA THR A 2 29.17 -23.00 -2.14
C THR A 2 29.00 -21.51 -1.85
N LYS A 3 28.15 -20.87 -2.64
CA LYS A 3 27.09 -20.04 -2.08
C LYS A 3 25.94 -20.01 -3.09
N ALA A 4 24.74 -20.19 -2.60
CA ALA A 4 23.45 -20.02 -3.26
C ALA A 4 22.50 -19.76 -2.11
N GLU A 5 22.26 -18.49 -1.79
CA GLU A 5 21.38 -18.12 -0.68
C GLU A 5 20.39 -17.07 -1.17
N LEU A 6 19.14 -17.51 -1.29
CA LEU A 6 18.01 -16.61 -1.29
C LEU A 6 16.95 -17.21 -0.38
N LEU A 7 17.04 -16.82 0.88
CA LEU A 7 15.86 -16.52 1.66
C LEU A 7 15.96 -15.02 1.97
N GLY A 8 14.86 -14.28 1.80
CA GLY A 8 14.74 -12.85 2.11
C GLY A 8 15.65 -11.83 1.38
N PHE A 9 16.49 -12.21 0.40
CA PHE A 9 17.57 -11.39 -0.23
C PHE A 9 18.90 -11.35 0.54
N GLY A 10 19.43 -12.52 0.90
CA GLY A 10 20.71 -12.65 1.58
C GLY A 10 20.64 -12.31 3.07
N ARG A 11 19.43 -12.32 3.63
CA ARG A 11 19.10 -12.07 5.02
C ARG A 11 18.18 -13.19 5.53
N PRO A 12 18.14 -13.49 6.83
CA PRO A 12 17.14 -14.40 7.40
C PRO A 12 15.70 -13.97 7.02
N LEU A 13 14.74 -14.91 6.93
CA LEU A 13 13.34 -14.57 6.59
C LEU A 13 12.66 -13.70 7.66
N ASP A 14 13.16 -13.78 8.89
CA ASP A 14 12.80 -12.97 10.05
C ASP A 14 13.71 -11.74 10.20
N CYS A 15 14.46 -11.35 9.16
CA CYS A 15 15.30 -10.16 9.24
C CYS A 15 14.46 -8.89 9.15
N TYR A 16 14.37 -8.18 10.27
CA TYR A 16 13.65 -6.90 10.36
C TYR A 16 14.60 -5.73 10.65
N TYR A 17 14.30 -4.57 10.10
CA TYR A 17 15.03 -3.33 10.41
C TYR A 17 14.50 -2.75 11.73
N ALA A 18 15.24 -2.89 12.81
CA ALA A 18 14.95 -2.24 14.08
C ALA A 18 15.31 -0.74 14.00
N PHE A 19 14.51 0.06 13.29
CA PHE A 19 14.57 1.52 13.40
C PHE A 19 13.59 1.97 14.50
N PRO A 20 14.08 2.46 15.66
CA PRO A 20 13.22 2.87 16.78
C PRO A 20 12.38 4.12 16.49
N GLU A 21 12.77 4.90 15.46
CA GLU A 21 12.24 6.25 15.21
C GLU A 21 11.21 6.30 14.08
N CYS A 22 11.14 5.26 13.24
CA CYS A 22 10.17 5.11 12.14
C CYS A 22 9.69 3.65 12.11
N SER A 23 8.55 3.37 12.71
CA SER A 23 7.97 2.03 12.68
C SER A 23 7.39 1.77 11.29
N PHE A 24 8.05 0.91 10.50
CA PHE A 24 7.43 0.27 9.33
C PHE A 24 6.87 -1.06 9.82
N PRO A 25 5.58 -1.12 10.25
CA PRO A 25 5.02 -2.33 10.82
C PRO A 25 5.16 -3.47 9.80
N HIS A 26 5.82 -4.53 10.22
CA HIS A 26 6.01 -5.69 9.36
C HIS A 26 4.87 -6.68 9.58
N VAL A 27 4.17 -7.06 8.51
CA VAL A 27 3.02 -7.99 8.56
C VAL A 27 3.36 -9.39 9.11
N LEU A 28 4.65 -9.69 9.22
CA LEU A 28 5.15 -10.96 9.79
C LEU A 28 5.58 -10.85 11.26
N ARG A 29 5.47 -9.67 11.89
CA ARG A 29 5.82 -9.46 13.29
C ARG A 29 4.55 -9.28 14.09
N GLN A 30 4.22 -10.27 14.91
CA GLN A 30 3.02 -10.26 15.73
C GLN A 30 2.94 -8.98 16.59
N ASP A 31 4.04 -8.55 17.21
CA ASP A 31 4.09 -7.29 17.96
C ASP A 31 3.73 -6.04 17.12
N ASP A 32 4.05 -6.01 15.82
CA ASP A 32 3.71 -4.89 14.93
C ASP A 32 2.24 -4.94 14.50
N ILE A 33 1.66 -6.14 14.42
CA ILE A 33 0.23 -6.40 14.17
C ILE A 33 -0.60 -6.14 15.43
N GLU A 34 0.01 -6.34 16.61
CA GLU A 34 -0.58 -6.17 17.93
C GLU A 34 -0.49 -4.74 18.45
N LEU A 35 0.36 -3.89 17.88
CA LEU A 35 0.28 -2.45 18.09
C LEU A 35 -1.08 -1.98 17.56
N PRO A 36 -2.08 -1.68 18.41
CA PRO A 36 -3.34 -1.09 17.97
C PRO A 36 -3.04 0.40 17.79
N GLY A 37 -2.18 0.73 16.82
CA GLY A 37 -1.54 2.03 16.71
C GLY A 37 -2.54 3.14 16.41
N ARG A 38 -3.66 2.81 15.77
CA ARG A 38 -4.81 3.70 15.54
C ARG A 38 -6.02 2.88 15.07
N MET A 39 -7.12 2.93 15.82
CA MET A 39 -8.42 2.45 15.33
C MET A 39 -9.11 3.61 14.63
N CYS A 40 -9.54 3.43 13.38
CA CYS A 40 -10.40 4.41 12.73
C CYS A 40 -11.83 4.23 13.27
N THR A 41 -12.39 5.28 13.87
CA THR A 41 -13.80 5.25 14.28
C THR A 41 -14.71 5.13 13.05
N TYR A 42 -15.90 4.56 13.22
CA TYR A 42 -16.89 4.47 12.13
C TYR A 42 -17.13 5.82 11.43
N ARG A 43 -17.21 6.90 12.21
CA ARG A 43 -17.34 8.27 11.68
C ARG A 43 -16.13 8.75 10.89
N GLU A 44 -14.91 8.40 11.27
CA GLU A 44 -13.71 8.69 10.46
C GLU A 44 -13.76 7.96 9.12
N ILE A 45 -14.15 6.68 9.13
CA ILE A 45 -14.32 5.88 7.91
C ILE A 45 -15.36 6.52 7.00
N LEU A 46 -16.52 6.90 7.53
CA LEU A 46 -17.56 7.59 6.77
C LEU A 46 -17.07 8.90 6.16
N ILE A 47 -16.31 9.70 6.92
CA ILE A 47 -15.74 10.93 6.38
C ILE A 47 -14.77 10.62 5.22
N MET A 48 -13.84 9.69 5.39
CA MET A 48 -12.90 9.34 4.32
C MET A 48 -13.61 8.81 3.07
N ILE A 49 -14.68 8.02 3.24
CA ILE A 49 -15.51 7.55 2.12
C ILE A 49 -16.14 8.72 1.36
N VAL A 50 -16.70 9.70 2.08
CA VAL A 50 -17.31 10.88 1.45
C VAL A 50 -16.25 11.74 0.74
N ILE A 51 -15.09 11.94 1.37
CA ILE A 51 -13.98 12.67 0.74
C ILE A 51 -13.49 11.93 -0.50
N ASN A 52 -13.37 10.60 -0.47
CA ASN A 52 -13.00 9.83 -1.63
C ASN A 52 -14.03 10.02 -2.77
N ALA A 53 -15.33 9.92 -2.45
CA ALA A 53 -16.40 10.13 -3.43
C ALA A 53 -16.39 11.54 -4.04
N ILE A 54 -16.18 12.59 -3.23
CA ILE A 54 -16.05 13.96 -3.73
C ILE A 54 -14.82 14.10 -4.63
N THR A 55 -13.69 13.49 -4.24
CA THR A 55 -12.44 13.57 -5.02
C THR A 55 -12.42 12.64 -6.24
N ASP A 56 -13.43 11.78 -6.44
CA ASP A 56 -13.66 11.01 -7.67
C ASP A 56 -14.47 11.82 -8.71
N GLU A 57 -15.10 12.92 -8.32
CA GLU A 57 -15.82 13.80 -9.24
C GLU A 57 -14.85 14.55 -10.17
N PRO A 58 -15.13 14.66 -11.47
CA PRO A 58 -14.32 15.47 -12.37
C PRO A 58 -14.26 16.93 -11.92
N GLU A 59 -13.07 17.53 -11.96
CA GLU A 59 -12.83 18.92 -11.53
C GLU A 59 -13.25 19.23 -10.08
N TRP A 60 -13.24 18.22 -9.20
CA TRP A 60 -13.58 18.38 -7.78
C TRP A 60 -12.78 19.51 -7.10
N ASP A 61 -11.52 19.67 -7.49
CA ASP A 61 -10.56 20.65 -6.98
C ASP A 61 -11.00 22.09 -7.24
N ARG A 62 -11.73 22.32 -8.34
CA ARG A 62 -12.36 23.61 -8.65
C ARG A 62 -13.75 23.73 -8.05
N LYS A 63 -14.55 22.68 -8.19
CA LYS A 63 -15.96 22.62 -7.78
C LYS A 63 -16.16 22.79 -6.27
N VAL A 64 -15.18 22.41 -5.45
CA VAL A 64 -15.25 22.58 -3.99
C VAL A 64 -15.32 24.06 -3.55
N PHE A 65 -14.91 25.00 -4.40
CA PHE A 65 -15.04 26.43 -4.13
C PHE A 65 -16.36 27.03 -4.64
N ASP A 66 -17.13 26.27 -5.43
CA ASP A 66 -18.44 26.69 -5.92
C ASP A 66 -19.53 26.43 -4.87
N LYS A 67 -20.39 27.44 -4.65
CA LYS A 67 -21.43 27.39 -3.62
C LYS A 67 -22.57 26.47 -3.99
N GLU A 68 -22.94 26.40 -5.27
CA GLU A 68 -24.05 25.55 -5.72
C GLU A 68 -23.65 24.08 -5.65
N THR A 69 -22.44 23.75 -6.09
CA THR A 69 -21.89 22.40 -6.05
C THR A 69 -21.72 21.91 -4.61
N THR A 70 -21.13 22.73 -3.73
CA THR A 70 -21.01 22.36 -2.31
C THR A 70 -22.36 22.25 -1.61
N ALA A 71 -23.37 23.05 -1.98
CA ALA A 71 -24.73 22.90 -1.46
C ALA A 71 -25.38 21.59 -1.90
N LYS A 72 -25.15 21.17 -3.15
CA LYS A 72 -25.61 19.88 -3.67
C LYS A 72 -24.97 18.72 -2.90
N TRP A 73 -23.64 18.68 -2.78
CA TRP A 73 -22.95 17.64 -2.01
C TRP A 73 -23.41 17.59 -0.55
N ARG A 74 -23.64 18.76 0.07
CA ARG A 74 -24.22 18.83 1.42
C ARG A 74 -25.58 18.15 1.50
N SER A 75 -26.48 18.40 0.54
CA SER A 75 -27.79 17.74 0.48
C SER A 75 -27.64 16.22 0.34
N GLU A 76 -26.81 15.76 -0.60
CA GLU A 76 -26.59 14.32 -0.84
C GLU A 76 -26.03 13.59 0.40
N ILE A 77 -25.16 14.25 1.17
CA ILE A 77 -24.64 13.70 2.42
C ILE A 77 -25.72 13.66 3.51
N VAL A 78 -26.56 14.72 3.63
CA VAL A 78 -27.67 14.76 4.60
C VAL A 78 -28.74 13.73 4.27
N ASP A 79 -29.03 13.53 2.99
CA ASP A 79 -30.01 12.56 2.50
C ASP A 79 -29.48 11.11 2.56
N SER A 80 -28.20 10.92 2.91
CA SER A 80 -27.64 9.60 3.13
C SER A 80 -28.06 9.03 4.49
N ASP A 81 -28.37 7.74 4.54
CA ASP A 81 -28.70 7.01 5.79
C ASP A 81 -27.45 6.69 6.64
N LYS A 82 -26.43 7.56 6.58
CA LYS A 82 -25.14 7.39 7.26
C LYS A 82 -25.07 8.28 8.49
N ASP A 83 -24.36 7.84 9.52
CA ASP A 83 -24.13 8.63 10.75
C ASP A 83 -23.12 9.78 10.51
N ILE A 84 -23.56 10.80 9.77
CA ILE A 84 -22.78 11.98 9.42
C ILE A 84 -23.49 13.23 9.95
N THR A 85 -22.89 13.85 10.96
CA THR A 85 -23.45 15.06 11.57
C THR A 85 -23.20 16.31 10.72
N PRO A 86 -23.99 17.40 10.86
CA PRO A 86 -23.73 18.65 10.15
C PRO A 86 -22.30 19.19 10.33
N ASN A 87 -21.74 19.06 11.54
CA ASN A 87 -20.36 19.46 11.82
C ASN A 87 -19.33 18.62 11.04
N MET A 88 -19.61 17.33 10.82
CA MET A 88 -18.75 16.47 9.99
C MET A 88 -18.82 16.90 8.53
N ILE A 89 -19.99 17.33 8.05
CA ILE A 89 -20.16 17.84 6.68
C ILE A 89 -19.36 19.13 6.50
N ASP A 90 -19.46 20.08 7.42
CA ASP A 90 -18.65 21.32 7.37
C ASP A 90 -17.16 20.99 7.30
N TRP A 91 -16.72 20.07 8.18
CA TRP A 91 -15.34 19.62 8.24
C TRP A 91 -14.89 18.92 6.95
N ILE A 92 -15.75 18.05 6.36
CA ILE A 92 -15.49 17.37 5.08
C ILE A 92 -15.19 18.40 4.00
N ILE A 93 -16.05 19.41 3.88
CA ILE A 93 -15.90 20.45 2.85
C ILE A 93 -14.62 21.27 3.09
N ASP A 94 -14.30 21.61 4.34
CA ASP A 94 -13.08 22.33 4.67
C ASP A 94 -11.82 21.51 4.37
N GLU A 95 -11.82 20.20 4.66
CA GLU A 95 -10.70 19.33 4.27
C GLU A 95 -10.57 19.21 2.76
N VAL A 96 -11.67 19.02 2.02
CA VAL A 96 -11.59 18.91 0.55
C VAL A 96 -11.03 20.20 -0.04
N LYS A 97 -11.38 21.37 0.47
CA LYS A 97 -10.79 22.65 0.06
C LYS A 97 -9.28 22.69 0.32
N TRP A 98 -8.88 22.31 1.53
CA TRP A 98 -7.46 22.23 1.88
C TRP A 98 -6.70 21.25 0.97
N LYS A 99 -7.29 20.09 0.65
CA LYS A 99 -6.71 19.14 -0.31
C LYS A 99 -6.61 19.73 -1.71
N ALA A 100 -7.64 20.45 -2.17
CA ALA A 100 -7.64 21.10 -3.48
C ALA A 100 -6.52 22.15 -3.61
N GLU A 101 -6.26 22.92 -2.55
CA GLU A 101 -5.14 23.88 -2.50
C GLU A 101 -3.79 23.17 -2.72
N ASN A 102 -3.58 22.02 -2.07
CA ASN A 102 -2.35 21.22 -2.23
C ASN A 102 -2.29 20.45 -3.57
N TYR A 103 -3.46 20.05 -4.10
CA TYR A 103 -3.59 19.35 -5.37
C TYR A 103 -3.05 20.18 -6.53
N SER A 104 -3.26 21.51 -6.49
CA SER A 104 -2.72 22.45 -7.50
C SER A 104 -1.20 22.36 -7.69
N THR A 105 -0.47 21.94 -6.65
CA THR A 105 1.00 21.82 -6.66
C THR A 105 1.46 20.39 -6.92
N THR A 106 0.72 19.39 -6.41
CA THR A 106 1.15 17.98 -6.39
C THR A 106 0.52 17.13 -7.48
N SER A 107 -0.68 17.50 -7.96
CA SER A 107 -1.49 16.70 -8.90
C SER A 107 -1.90 15.31 -8.40
N PHE A 108 -1.85 15.07 -7.09
CA PHE A 108 -2.34 13.85 -6.45
C PHE A 108 -2.94 14.17 -5.08
N VAL A 109 -3.75 13.27 -4.55
CA VAL A 109 -4.49 13.50 -3.30
C VAL A 109 -4.48 12.27 -2.40
N VAL A 110 -4.27 12.48 -1.10
CA VAL A 110 -4.41 11.44 -0.06
C VAL A 110 -5.90 11.32 0.28
N VAL A 111 -6.47 10.13 0.10
CA VAL A 111 -7.91 9.86 0.30
C VAL A 111 -8.24 9.04 1.54
N PHE A 112 -7.34 8.14 1.96
CA PHE A 112 -7.50 7.38 3.19
C PHE A 112 -6.26 7.50 4.07
N ASP A 113 -6.50 7.68 5.37
CA ASP A 113 -5.47 7.85 6.39
C ASP A 113 -4.95 6.48 6.89
N PRO A 114 -4.32 5.68 6.02
CA PRO A 114 -2.92 5.30 6.28
C PRO A 114 -1.95 5.75 5.17
N GLY A 115 -2.40 6.61 4.25
CA GLY A 115 -1.59 7.13 3.14
C GLY A 115 -1.99 6.59 1.76
N VAL A 116 -3.28 6.27 1.53
CA VAL A 116 -3.74 5.91 0.18
C VAL A 116 -3.78 7.17 -0.68
N VAL A 117 -2.97 7.20 -1.75
CA VAL A 117 -2.83 8.34 -2.66
C VAL A 117 -3.36 7.97 -4.05
N LYS A 118 -4.10 8.88 -4.67
CA LYS A 118 -4.57 8.73 -6.06
C LYS A 118 -4.25 9.96 -6.91
N SER A 119 -4.17 9.76 -8.22
CA SER A 119 -3.96 10.80 -9.22
C SER A 119 -4.56 10.37 -10.55
N ASP A 120 -5.36 11.25 -11.16
CA ASP A 120 -5.91 11.03 -12.50
C ASP A 120 -4.95 11.48 -13.62
N THR A 121 -3.86 12.16 -13.25
CA THR A 121 -2.97 12.83 -14.21
C THR A 121 -1.52 12.31 -14.15
N ALA A 122 -1.17 11.48 -13.16
CA ALA A 122 0.17 10.91 -13.03
C ALA A 122 0.62 10.14 -14.28
N ILE A 123 -0.30 9.42 -14.93
CA ILE A 123 -0.02 8.69 -16.17
C ILE A 123 -0.70 9.42 -17.33
N SER A 124 0.09 10.07 -18.19
CA SER A 124 -0.43 10.77 -19.37
C SER A 124 -1.14 9.81 -20.34
N GLU A 125 -2.09 10.32 -21.12
CA GLU A 125 -2.78 9.54 -22.15
C GLU A 125 -1.81 8.91 -23.16
N GLU A 126 -0.75 9.64 -23.52
CA GLU A 126 0.33 9.13 -24.37
C GLU A 126 0.99 7.89 -23.74
N LEU A 127 1.34 7.94 -22.45
CA LEU A 127 1.98 6.82 -21.76
C LEU A 127 1.01 5.63 -21.57
N GLN A 128 -0.27 5.91 -21.30
CA GLN A 128 -1.31 4.89 -21.25
C GLN A 128 -1.47 4.17 -22.60
N ASN A 129 -1.47 4.92 -23.71
CA ASN A 129 -1.58 4.35 -25.05
C ASN A 129 -0.32 3.57 -25.42
N ALA A 130 0.87 4.07 -25.09
CA ALA A 130 2.13 3.34 -25.25
C ALA A 130 2.12 2.00 -24.50
N LEU A 131 1.61 1.98 -23.26
CA LEU A 131 1.43 0.75 -22.50
C LEU A 131 0.46 -0.21 -23.19
N LYS A 132 -0.72 0.26 -23.60
CA LYS A 132 -1.72 -0.56 -24.31
C LYS A 132 -1.14 -1.18 -25.58
N ASP A 133 -0.36 -0.43 -26.34
CA ASP A 133 0.26 -0.91 -27.58
C ASP A 133 1.38 -1.93 -27.32
N GLY A 134 2.22 -1.69 -26.30
CA GLY A 134 3.25 -2.64 -25.87
C GLY A 134 2.65 -3.95 -25.36
N VAL A 135 1.61 -3.85 -24.53
CA VAL A 135 0.86 -4.99 -23.98
C VAL A 135 0.16 -5.78 -25.10
N ARG A 136 -0.46 -5.11 -26.08
CA ARG A 136 -1.10 -5.77 -27.23
C ARG A 136 -0.10 -6.56 -28.06
N THR A 137 1.11 -6.03 -28.23
CA THR A 137 2.20 -6.72 -28.93
C THR A 137 2.60 -7.99 -28.19
N LEU A 138 2.75 -7.91 -26.85
CA LEU A 138 3.03 -9.07 -26.00
C LEU A 138 1.91 -10.11 -26.09
N GLU A 139 0.65 -9.70 -25.96
CA GLU A 139 -0.51 -10.59 -26.04
C GLU A 139 -0.57 -11.34 -27.38
N HIS A 140 -0.34 -10.65 -28.51
CA HIS A 140 -0.33 -11.27 -29.83
C HIS A 140 0.83 -12.23 -30.05
N SER A 141 1.91 -12.12 -29.27
CA SER A 141 3.05 -13.03 -29.38
C SER A 141 2.82 -14.39 -28.69
N LEU A 142 1.82 -14.47 -27.79
CA LEU A 142 1.52 -15.69 -27.04
C LEU A 142 0.66 -16.64 -27.86
N THR A 143 1.07 -17.90 -27.96
CA THR A 143 0.32 -18.96 -28.65
C THR A 143 -0.83 -19.51 -27.82
N GLU A 144 -0.66 -19.54 -26.50
CA GLU A 144 -1.66 -19.98 -25.53
C GLU A 144 -1.86 -18.86 -24.51
N LYS A 145 -3.12 -18.58 -24.17
CA LYS A 145 -3.50 -17.49 -23.27
C LYS A 145 -3.80 -18.08 -21.90
N ASP A 146 -3.09 -17.60 -20.88
CA ASP A 146 -3.37 -17.92 -19.50
C ASP A 146 -4.52 -17.02 -19.02
N TYR A 147 -5.72 -17.59 -18.89
CA TYR A 147 -6.89 -16.83 -18.47
C TYR A 147 -7.01 -16.86 -16.95
N HIS A 148 -7.23 -15.68 -16.36
CA HIS A 148 -7.33 -15.54 -14.93
C HIS A 148 -8.49 -16.40 -14.39
N PRO A 149 -8.26 -17.25 -13.37
CA PRO A 149 -9.31 -18.09 -12.80
C PRO A 149 -10.51 -17.26 -12.33
N GLY A 150 -11.72 -17.71 -12.67
CA GLY A 150 -12.96 -17.01 -12.30
C GLY A 150 -13.26 -15.74 -13.10
N SER A 151 -12.54 -15.48 -14.20
CA SER A 151 -12.78 -14.33 -15.08
C SER A 151 -13.72 -14.58 -16.27
N ASP A 152 -14.29 -15.78 -16.41
CA ASP A 152 -15.05 -16.22 -17.60
C ASP A 152 -14.28 -16.00 -18.93
N ASP A 153 -12.98 -16.31 -18.93
CA ASP A 153 -12.05 -16.12 -20.06
C ASP A 153 -11.97 -14.67 -20.59
N ARG A 154 -12.12 -13.68 -19.69
CA ARG A 154 -12.11 -12.25 -20.05
C ARG A 154 -10.78 -11.56 -19.73
N ILE A 155 -10.05 -12.06 -18.75
CA ILE A 155 -8.81 -11.46 -18.28
C ILE A 155 -7.67 -12.43 -18.59
N VAL A 156 -6.66 -11.95 -19.31
CA VAL A 156 -5.48 -12.73 -19.68
C VAL A 156 -4.29 -12.26 -18.84
N ASP A 157 -3.66 -13.18 -18.14
CA ASP A 157 -2.50 -12.94 -17.29
C ASP A 157 -1.21 -12.99 -18.13
N LEU A 158 -0.85 -11.84 -18.72
CA LEU A 158 0.32 -11.74 -19.60
C LEU A 158 1.65 -11.82 -18.84
N VAL A 159 1.67 -11.25 -17.64
CA VAL A 159 2.80 -11.30 -16.70
C VAL A 159 2.22 -11.62 -15.34
N HIS A 160 2.51 -12.82 -14.81
CA HIS A 160 1.94 -13.29 -13.56
C HIS A 160 3.05 -13.71 -12.60
N PRO A 161 3.07 -13.21 -11.35
CA PRO A 161 4.11 -13.55 -10.37
C PRO A 161 4.25 -15.05 -10.08
N SER A 162 3.16 -15.82 -10.25
CA SER A 162 3.16 -17.27 -10.04
C SER A 162 3.56 -18.08 -11.28
N LEU A 163 3.81 -17.44 -12.43
CA LEU A 163 4.42 -18.10 -13.57
C LEU A 163 5.93 -18.09 -13.38
N PHE A 164 6.58 -19.25 -13.43
CA PHE A 164 8.03 -19.42 -13.21
C PHE A 164 8.54 -18.91 -11.84
N PRO A 165 7.89 -19.23 -10.70
CA PRO A 165 8.40 -18.87 -9.38
C PRO A 165 9.68 -19.65 -9.08
N VAL A 166 10.43 -19.19 -8.08
CA VAL A 166 11.48 -20.03 -7.48
C VAL A 166 10.81 -21.23 -6.84
N VAL A 167 11.28 -22.43 -7.16
CA VAL A 167 10.93 -23.67 -6.48
C VAL A 167 12.20 -24.24 -5.88
N PHE A 168 12.28 -24.28 -4.56
CA PHE A 168 13.48 -24.74 -3.87
C PHE A 168 13.75 -26.22 -4.19
N GLY A 169 15.03 -26.58 -4.33
CA GLY A 169 15.45 -27.91 -4.79
C GLY A 169 15.31 -28.15 -6.30
N ARG A 170 14.73 -27.20 -7.06
CA ARG A 170 14.56 -27.30 -8.52
C ARG A 170 15.14 -26.11 -9.28
N THR A 171 14.80 -24.89 -8.87
CA THR A 171 15.23 -23.67 -9.55
C THR A 171 16.73 -23.48 -9.40
N ARG A 172 17.38 -23.08 -10.50
CA ARG A 172 18.81 -22.76 -10.51
C ARG A 172 19.01 -21.26 -10.36
N ALA A 173 20.01 -20.87 -9.59
CA ALA A 173 20.39 -19.50 -9.36
C ALA A 173 21.90 -19.35 -9.28
N ILE A 174 22.36 -18.10 -9.37
CA ILE A 174 23.75 -17.72 -9.10
C ILE A 174 23.78 -16.90 -7.83
N SER A 175 24.88 -17.06 -7.10
CA SER A 175 25.12 -16.30 -5.88
C SER A 175 26.16 -15.22 -6.08
N GLY A 176 25.95 -14.11 -5.37
CA GLY A 176 26.94 -13.05 -5.25
C GLY A 176 26.95 -12.03 -6.40
N SER A 177 26.02 -12.12 -7.35
CA SER A 177 25.86 -11.11 -8.40
C SER A 177 24.40 -10.92 -8.79
N LEU A 178 24.04 -9.68 -9.10
CA LEU A 178 22.78 -9.33 -9.75
C LEU A 178 22.80 -9.86 -11.19
N ILE A 179 21.76 -10.61 -11.57
CA ILE A 179 21.51 -10.95 -12.97
C ILE A 179 21.00 -9.69 -13.65
N LYS A 180 21.91 -9.00 -14.34
CA LYS A 180 21.57 -7.81 -15.11
C LYS A 180 20.65 -8.16 -16.27
N ARG A 181 19.75 -7.25 -16.60
CA ARG A 181 18.87 -7.34 -17.78
C ARG A 181 19.70 -7.59 -19.04
N GLU A 182 20.79 -6.85 -19.22
CA GLU A 182 21.77 -7.08 -20.26
C GLU A 182 22.65 -8.28 -19.91
N GLY A 183 22.70 -9.27 -20.80
CA GLY A 183 23.53 -10.46 -20.61
C GLY A 183 22.96 -11.52 -19.67
N CYS A 184 21.69 -11.39 -19.23
CA CYS A 184 21.01 -12.43 -18.45
C CYS A 184 21.03 -13.82 -19.12
N LEU A 185 21.04 -13.87 -20.46
CA LEU A 185 21.09 -15.10 -21.24
C LEU A 185 22.49 -15.72 -21.31
N ASP A 186 23.55 -14.94 -21.12
CA ASP A 186 24.95 -15.42 -21.19
C ASP A 186 25.35 -16.25 -19.96
N ILE A 187 24.51 -16.18 -18.95
CA ILE A 187 24.68 -16.80 -17.64
C ILE A 187 24.24 -18.27 -17.64
N ILE A 188 23.45 -18.67 -18.65
CA ILE A 188 22.89 -20.02 -18.79
C ILE A 188 24.01 -21.07 -18.73
N GLY A 189 23.89 -21.99 -17.78
CA GLY A 189 24.82 -23.09 -17.55
C GLY A 189 25.84 -22.83 -16.43
N GLN A 190 25.88 -21.62 -15.86
CA GLN A 190 26.75 -21.27 -14.74
C GLN A 190 26.05 -21.38 -13.37
N GLU A 191 24.78 -21.78 -13.35
CA GLU A 191 23.93 -21.76 -12.17
C GLU A 191 23.94 -23.05 -11.35
N THR A 192 23.76 -22.89 -10.05
CA THR A 192 23.59 -23.98 -9.08
C THR A 192 22.13 -24.10 -8.64
N VAL A 193 21.68 -25.31 -8.35
CA VAL A 193 20.33 -25.53 -7.81
C VAL A 193 20.23 -24.90 -6.42
N LEU A 194 19.19 -24.10 -6.20
CA LEU A 194 18.89 -23.54 -4.88
C LEU A 194 18.53 -24.69 -3.91
N PRO A 195 19.17 -24.79 -2.74
CA PRO A 195 18.85 -25.83 -1.79
C PRO A 195 17.44 -25.63 -1.22
N VAL A 196 16.82 -26.74 -0.79
CA VAL A 196 15.61 -26.68 0.05
C VAL A 196 16.03 -26.15 1.42
N PRO A 197 15.40 -25.09 1.94
CA PRO A 197 15.75 -24.58 3.26
C PRO A 197 15.44 -25.61 4.36
N ALA A 198 16.27 -25.66 5.40
CA ALA A 198 16.07 -26.56 6.53
C ALA A 198 14.94 -26.05 7.44
N GLU A 199 14.06 -26.94 7.91
CA GLU A 199 12.89 -26.57 8.74
C GLU A 199 13.27 -25.98 10.11
N ASP A 200 14.48 -26.27 10.61
CA ASP A 200 14.90 -25.94 11.98
C ASP A 200 15.45 -24.51 12.15
N ASP A 201 15.71 -23.76 11.09
CA ASP A 201 16.46 -22.50 11.20
C ASP A 201 15.64 -21.31 11.73
N LEU A 202 14.30 -21.41 11.88
CA LEU A 202 13.45 -20.21 12.02
C LEU A 202 12.16 -20.34 12.87
N THR A 203 12.01 -21.36 13.73
CA THR A 203 10.78 -21.53 14.53
C THR A 203 10.98 -21.21 16.01
N SER A 204 10.87 -19.93 16.39
CA SER A 204 10.46 -19.60 17.77
C SER A 204 8.93 -19.61 17.93
N ASP A 205 8.19 -19.37 16.84
CA ASP A 205 6.74 -19.34 16.83
C ASP A 205 6.17 -20.45 15.95
N SER A 206 5.12 -21.10 16.45
CA SER A 206 4.41 -22.26 15.88
C SER A 206 3.69 -22.02 14.54
N PHE A 207 3.95 -20.89 13.87
CA PHE A 207 3.26 -20.48 12.64
C PHE A 207 4.22 -20.39 11.44
N LYS A 208 3.94 -21.15 10.38
CA LYS A 208 4.66 -21.07 9.10
C LYS A 208 4.15 -19.86 8.30
N HIS A 209 4.75 -18.69 8.50
CA HIS A 209 4.34 -17.44 7.84
C HIS A 209 4.76 -17.30 6.37
N TYR A 210 5.49 -18.26 5.82
CA TYR A 210 6.00 -18.24 4.45
C TYR A 210 6.08 -19.67 3.87
N SER A 211 6.07 -19.75 2.54
CA SER A 211 6.23 -21.02 1.81
C SER A 211 7.69 -21.47 1.84
N TRP A 212 7.90 -22.72 2.24
CA TRP A 212 9.20 -23.40 2.20
C TRP A 212 9.47 -24.08 0.85
N GLY A 213 8.47 -24.12 -0.03
CA GLY A 213 8.55 -24.79 -1.33
C GLY A 213 8.84 -23.84 -2.49
N PHE A 214 8.39 -22.58 -2.40
CA PHE A 214 8.49 -21.64 -3.50
C PHE A 214 8.47 -20.17 -3.05
N GLN A 215 8.95 -19.28 -3.93
CA GLN A 215 8.95 -17.83 -3.74
C GLN A 215 8.71 -17.09 -5.07
N TRP A 216 7.94 -16.00 -5.05
CA TRP A 216 7.85 -15.10 -6.20
C TRP A 216 9.15 -14.30 -6.39
N LEU A 217 9.49 -14.03 -7.64
CA LEU A 217 10.67 -13.25 -8.01
C LEU A 217 10.27 -11.79 -8.26
N PRO A 218 10.84 -10.82 -7.53
CA PRO A 218 10.73 -9.42 -7.90
C PRO A 218 11.64 -9.11 -9.09
N CYS A 219 11.48 -7.91 -9.64
CA CYS A 219 12.50 -7.29 -10.47
C CYS A 219 13.15 -6.12 -9.73
N ASP A 220 14.45 -5.97 -9.91
CA ASP A 220 15.22 -4.89 -9.32
C ASP A 220 15.11 -3.62 -10.16
N VAL A 221 14.93 -2.49 -9.49
CA VAL A 221 14.77 -1.17 -10.09
C VAL A 221 15.78 -0.21 -9.46
N ASP A 222 16.66 0.34 -10.29
CA ASP A 222 17.59 1.40 -9.89
C ASP A 222 16.88 2.75 -9.99
N LEU A 223 16.90 3.51 -8.90
CA LEU A 223 16.45 4.89 -8.88
C LEU A 223 17.57 5.79 -9.39
N LEU A 224 17.30 6.50 -10.49
CA LEU A 224 18.26 7.36 -11.16
C LEU A 224 18.05 8.82 -10.75
N ASP A 225 18.96 9.69 -11.21
CA ASP A 225 18.81 11.12 -11.01
C ASP A 225 17.51 11.65 -11.64
N HIS A 226 17.04 12.79 -11.10
CA HIS A 226 15.88 13.54 -11.60
C HIS A 226 14.52 12.80 -11.55
N GLY A 227 14.40 11.76 -10.72
CA GLY A 227 13.14 11.04 -10.51
C GLY A 227 12.81 10.02 -11.61
N SER A 228 13.81 9.65 -12.41
CA SER A 228 13.71 8.53 -13.35
C SER A 228 14.16 7.21 -12.70
N CYS A 229 13.89 6.08 -13.34
CA CYS A 229 14.35 4.78 -12.87
C CYS A 229 14.66 3.85 -14.05
N ALA A 230 15.46 2.83 -13.80
CA ALA A 230 15.77 1.77 -14.75
C ALA A 230 15.51 0.40 -14.14
N ILE A 231 14.90 -0.49 -14.91
CA ILE A 231 14.74 -1.89 -14.52
C ILE A 231 16.05 -2.59 -14.86
N VAL A 232 16.79 -3.01 -13.83
CA VAL A 232 18.15 -3.53 -13.95
C VAL A 232 18.24 -5.04 -13.91
N SER A 233 17.21 -5.73 -13.43
CA SER A 233 17.05 -7.19 -13.59
C SER A 233 16.02 -7.52 -14.69
N TYR A 234 15.83 -8.80 -14.98
CA TYR A 234 14.68 -9.21 -15.79
C TYR A 234 13.38 -9.14 -14.97
N ILE A 235 12.26 -8.83 -15.63
CA ILE A 235 10.91 -9.05 -15.15
C ILE A 235 10.58 -10.52 -15.43
N ASN A 236 10.15 -11.24 -14.40
CA ASN A 236 9.76 -12.63 -14.54
C ASN A 236 8.62 -12.78 -15.57
N ASN A 237 8.69 -13.82 -16.40
CA ASN A 237 7.78 -14.04 -17.54
C ASN A 237 7.80 -12.95 -18.66
N LEU A 238 8.81 -12.07 -18.69
CA LEU A 238 8.91 -11.04 -19.75
C LEU A 238 10.30 -10.98 -20.37
N HIS A 239 10.43 -11.47 -21.61
CA HIS A 239 11.73 -11.56 -22.29
C HIS A 239 12.37 -10.16 -22.48
N PRO A 240 13.58 -9.91 -21.95
CA PRO A 240 14.17 -8.55 -21.88
C PRO A 240 14.54 -7.94 -23.23
N GLN A 241 15.02 -8.75 -24.19
CA GLN A 241 15.37 -8.25 -25.53
C GLN A 241 14.14 -8.09 -26.44
N GLN A 242 13.28 -9.11 -26.51
CA GLN A 242 12.09 -9.09 -27.37
C GLN A 242 11.07 -8.01 -26.92
N ASN A 243 10.98 -7.76 -25.61
CA ASN A 243 10.05 -6.79 -25.03
C ASN A 243 10.76 -5.52 -24.53
N ALA A 244 11.94 -5.19 -25.06
CA ALA A 244 12.74 -4.04 -24.59
C ALA A 244 11.94 -2.72 -24.57
N HIS A 245 11.08 -2.51 -25.57
CA HIS A 245 10.20 -1.35 -25.62
C HIS A 245 9.22 -1.30 -24.42
N LEU A 246 8.63 -2.45 -24.05
CA LEU A 246 7.71 -2.55 -22.92
C LEU A 246 8.41 -2.31 -21.58
N TYR A 247 9.65 -2.78 -21.40
CA TYR A 247 10.47 -2.43 -20.23
C TYR A 247 10.61 -0.92 -20.07
N HIS A 248 10.94 -0.20 -21.16
CA HIS A 248 11.07 1.25 -21.15
C HIS A 248 9.76 1.98 -20.81
N ILE A 249 8.62 1.43 -21.21
CA ILE A 249 7.31 1.96 -20.83
C ILE A 249 7.05 1.75 -19.34
N ILE A 250 7.32 0.55 -18.82
CA ILE A 250 7.15 0.23 -17.40
C ILE A 250 8.04 1.12 -16.53
N GLU A 251 9.30 1.34 -16.92
CA GLU A 251 10.21 2.29 -16.25
C GLU A 251 9.61 3.68 -16.14
N LYS A 252 9.02 4.20 -17.23
CA LYS A 252 8.33 5.51 -17.20
C LYS A 252 7.14 5.51 -16.25
N ILE A 253 6.35 4.44 -16.21
CA ILE A 253 5.20 4.32 -15.30
C ILE A 253 5.65 4.29 -13.85
N ILE A 254 6.67 3.48 -13.52
CA ILE A 254 7.26 3.42 -12.18
C ILE A 254 7.74 4.81 -11.77
N ALA A 255 8.45 5.53 -12.66
CA ALA A 255 8.90 6.89 -12.39
C ALA A 255 7.76 7.85 -12.02
N GLN A 256 6.60 7.75 -12.68
CA GLN A 256 5.41 8.54 -12.33
C GLN A 256 4.75 8.10 -11.00
N ALA A 257 4.93 6.85 -10.58
CA ALA A 257 4.38 6.34 -9.32
C ALA A 257 5.24 6.71 -8.09
N ILE A 258 6.55 6.96 -8.26
CA ILE A 258 7.48 7.28 -7.16
C ILE A 258 6.99 8.44 -6.28
N PRO A 259 6.50 9.59 -6.79
CA PRO A 259 5.99 10.67 -5.93
C PRO A 259 4.80 10.25 -5.06
N LEU A 260 3.93 9.39 -5.58
CA LEU A 260 2.77 8.87 -4.84
C LEU A 260 3.24 7.92 -3.75
N TRP A 261 4.17 6.99 -4.07
CA TRP A 261 4.77 6.10 -3.08
C TRP A 261 5.52 6.86 -1.98
N ASN A 262 6.30 7.88 -2.34
CA ASN A 262 6.96 8.74 -1.36
C ASN A 262 5.96 9.39 -0.40
N THR A 263 4.81 9.84 -0.92
CA THR A 263 3.74 10.41 -0.08
C THR A 263 3.17 9.35 0.87
N THR A 264 2.77 8.19 0.33
CA THR A 264 2.25 7.07 1.13
C THR A 264 3.21 6.64 2.23
N LEU A 265 4.48 6.42 1.89
CA LEU A 265 5.49 5.89 2.79
C LEU A 265 6.00 6.94 3.80
N THR A 266 5.87 8.23 3.50
CA THR A 266 6.22 9.33 4.44
C THR A 266 5.06 9.66 5.40
N CYS A 267 3.82 9.34 5.05
CA CYS A 267 2.63 9.64 5.87
C CYS A 267 2.51 8.84 7.18
N MET A 268 3.49 8.01 7.55
CA MET A 268 3.40 7.10 8.71
C MET A 268 3.73 7.73 10.07
N ASN A 269 3.61 9.05 10.23
CA ASN A 269 3.66 9.62 11.57
C ASN A 269 2.32 9.34 12.28
N HIS A 270 2.32 8.37 13.19
CA HIS A 270 1.17 7.88 13.97
C HIS A 270 0.48 8.94 14.87
N ALA A 271 0.95 10.19 14.87
CA ALA A 271 0.43 11.26 15.72
C ALA A 271 -0.84 11.97 15.18
N TYR A 272 -1.31 11.68 13.97
CA TYR A 272 -2.50 12.33 13.41
C TYR A 272 -3.80 11.58 13.73
N TRP A 273 -4.65 12.20 14.56
CA TRP A 273 -6.02 11.74 14.85
C TRP A 273 -7.04 12.74 14.31
N ARG A 274 -7.88 12.26 13.41
CA ARG A 274 -8.95 13.04 12.78
C ARG A 274 -10.10 13.30 13.75
N ILE A 275 -10.47 12.29 14.54
CA ILE A 275 -11.36 12.41 15.69
C ILE A 275 -10.62 11.87 16.92
N PRO A 276 -10.19 12.73 17.87
CA PRO A 276 -9.50 12.26 19.05
C PRO A 276 -10.46 11.50 19.98
N TYR A 277 -9.98 10.37 20.49
CA TYR A 277 -10.67 9.58 21.50
C TYR A 277 -9.67 9.18 22.60
N ASN A 278 -10.17 9.09 23.84
CA ASN A 278 -9.32 8.81 25.00
C ASN A 278 -9.47 7.35 25.49
N ARG A 279 -10.53 6.66 25.08
CA ARG A 279 -10.83 5.28 25.46
C ARG A 279 -11.78 4.65 24.44
N VAL A 280 -11.51 3.38 24.14
CA VAL A 280 -12.35 2.47 23.36
C VAL A 280 -12.93 1.47 24.35
N GLU A 281 -14.26 1.32 24.40
CA GLU A 281 -14.91 0.21 25.09
C GLU A 281 -15.46 -0.75 24.04
N PHE A 282 -15.02 -2.01 24.10
CA PHE A 282 -15.56 -3.09 23.28
C PHE A 282 -16.86 -3.58 23.91
N GLU A 283 -17.91 -3.74 23.11
CA GLU A 283 -19.14 -4.35 23.58
C GLU A 283 -18.88 -5.81 24.03
N ALA A 284 -19.52 -6.20 25.13
CA ALA A 284 -19.37 -7.55 25.67
C ALA A 284 -19.94 -8.57 24.69
N CYS A 285 -19.17 -9.63 24.43
CA CYS A 285 -19.63 -10.75 23.61
C CYS A 285 -20.82 -11.41 24.33
N VAL A 286 -22.01 -11.38 23.73
CA VAL A 286 -23.09 -12.29 24.13
C VAL A 286 -22.80 -13.62 23.44
N SER A 287 -21.79 -14.35 23.90
CA SER A 287 -21.56 -15.74 23.48
C SER A 287 -22.61 -16.64 24.14
N GLY A 288 -23.85 -16.52 23.66
CA GLY A 288 -24.90 -17.52 23.88
C GLY A 288 -24.75 -18.66 22.87
N LYS A 289 -23.71 -19.48 22.99
CA LYS A 289 -23.68 -20.81 22.38
C LYS A 289 -23.21 -21.81 23.43
N GLN A 290 -24.14 -22.67 23.85
CA GLN A 290 -23.84 -23.88 24.60
C GLN A 290 -22.76 -24.65 23.86
N GLU A 291 -21.73 -25.07 24.60
CA GLU A 291 -20.80 -26.12 24.19
C GLU A 291 -21.63 -27.37 23.83
N SER A 292 -21.81 -27.62 22.54
CA SER A 292 -22.21 -28.92 22.04
C SER A 292 -20.97 -29.60 21.47
N ASP A 293 -20.54 -30.61 22.20
CA ASP A 293 -19.47 -31.56 21.96
C ASP A 293 -19.57 -32.21 20.56
N VAL A 294 -18.87 -31.67 19.56
CA VAL A 294 -18.59 -32.35 18.28
C VAL A 294 -17.22 -31.90 17.74
N GLY A 295 -16.23 -32.77 17.86
CA GLY A 295 -15.22 -33.10 16.84
C GLY A 295 -14.27 -32.00 16.34
N GLU A 296 -13.02 -32.14 16.75
CA GLU A 296 -11.77 -31.60 16.17
C GLU A 296 -11.86 -31.21 14.68
N GLU A 297 -11.81 -29.89 14.43
CA GLU A 297 -11.19 -29.16 13.31
C GLU A 297 -11.87 -27.79 13.21
N SER A 298 -11.62 -26.89 14.18
CA SER A 298 -11.95 -25.47 14.05
C SER A 298 -10.65 -24.68 14.05
N SER A 299 -10.34 -24.04 12.92
CA SER A 299 -9.27 -23.05 12.84
C SER A 299 -9.50 -21.98 13.90
N ASP A 300 -8.50 -21.74 14.75
CA ASP A 300 -8.52 -20.65 15.73
C ASP A 300 -8.73 -19.27 15.08
N ASP A 301 -8.58 -19.15 13.75
CA ASP A 301 -8.79 -17.91 12.98
C ASP A 301 -10.22 -17.33 13.12
N GLU A 302 -11.27 -18.15 13.23
CA GLU A 302 -12.65 -17.64 13.32
C GLU A 302 -12.93 -16.90 14.64
N SER A 303 -12.21 -17.24 15.71
CA SER A 303 -12.39 -16.62 17.02
C SER A 303 -11.80 -15.20 17.06
N TRP A 304 -10.62 -15.00 16.47
CA TRP A 304 -9.88 -13.74 16.49
C TRP A 304 -10.50 -12.65 15.59
N GLU A 305 -11.04 -13.01 14.42
CA GLU A 305 -11.77 -12.07 13.55
C GLU A 305 -13.07 -11.56 14.20
N SER A 306 -13.70 -12.39 15.04
CA SER A 306 -14.95 -12.05 15.74
C SER A 306 -14.77 -10.96 16.80
N GLU A 307 -13.56 -10.81 17.37
CA GLU A 307 -13.25 -9.83 18.40
C GLU A 307 -12.95 -8.44 17.86
N ARG A 308 -12.26 -8.37 16.72
CA ARG A 308 -11.90 -7.10 16.05
C ARG A 308 -13.04 -6.48 15.24
N SER A 309 -14.08 -7.26 14.93
CA SER A 309 -15.29 -6.80 14.23
C SER A 309 -16.38 -6.28 15.18
N ARG A 310 -16.10 -6.13 16.49
CA ARG A 310 -17.07 -5.69 17.50
C ARG A 310 -17.40 -4.20 17.36
N PRO A 311 -18.67 -3.78 17.57
CA PRO A 311 -19.01 -2.37 17.70
C PRO A 311 -18.26 -1.72 18.87
N ILE A 312 -17.72 -0.53 18.63
CA ILE A 312 -16.94 0.24 19.61
C ILE A 312 -17.78 1.41 20.12
N LYS A 313 -17.83 1.58 21.44
CA LYS A 313 -18.38 2.79 22.05
C LYS A 313 -17.26 3.77 22.40
N VAL A 314 -17.28 4.95 21.79
CA VAL A 314 -16.32 6.04 22.06
C VAL A 314 -16.82 6.87 23.24
N ILE A 315 -16.03 6.97 24.31
CA ILE A 315 -16.36 7.82 25.47
C ILE A 315 -15.54 9.10 25.46
N LYS A 316 -16.24 10.25 25.43
CA LYS A 316 -15.65 11.57 25.68
C LYS A 316 -15.77 11.93 27.16
N HIS A 317 -14.66 11.98 27.90
CA HIS A 317 -14.64 12.66 29.19
C HIS A 317 -14.40 14.15 28.96
N TRP A 318 -15.40 14.98 29.32
CA TRP A 318 -15.27 16.43 29.35
C TRP A 318 -14.24 16.83 30.42
N LEU A 319 -13.03 17.20 30.02
CA LEU A 319 -12.16 18.00 30.88
C LEU A 319 -12.70 19.43 30.89
N ARG A 320 -13.36 19.81 31.99
CA ARG A 320 -13.66 21.21 32.32
C ARG A 320 -12.35 22.00 32.44
N ARG A 321 -11.92 22.60 31.35
CA ARG A 321 -11.16 23.86 31.33
C ARG A 321 -11.39 24.47 29.94
N TRP A 322 -11.16 25.76 29.78
CA TRP A 322 -11.67 26.63 28.69
C TRP A 322 -13.02 27.29 29.02
N SER A 323 -13.01 28.03 30.13
CA SER A 323 -13.69 29.32 30.15
C SER A 323 -12.65 30.39 29.78
N ARG A 324 -12.97 31.15 28.73
CA ARG A 324 -12.43 32.47 28.35
C ARG A 324 -11.00 32.52 27.81
N GLY A 325 -10.91 32.89 26.52
CA GLY A 325 -9.88 33.77 25.99
C GLY A 325 -8.82 33.10 25.12
N GLY A 326 -8.71 33.56 23.87
CA GLY A 326 -7.46 33.47 23.12
C GLY A 326 -7.54 32.77 21.76
N ALA A 327 -8.37 33.27 20.86
CA ALA A 327 -8.13 33.12 19.42
C ALA A 327 -6.83 33.88 19.06
N SER A 328 -5.64 33.30 19.29
CA SER A 328 -4.38 33.87 18.78
C SER A 328 -3.16 32.93 18.76
N GLN A 329 -3.28 31.60 18.88
CA GLN A 329 -2.10 30.71 18.88
C GLN A 329 -2.05 29.63 17.79
N LEU A 330 -3.01 29.59 16.86
CA LEU A 330 -2.98 28.64 15.72
C LEU A 330 -2.24 29.15 14.48
N THR A 331 -1.68 30.35 14.51
CA THR A 331 -0.95 30.96 13.37
C THR A 331 0.58 30.92 13.46
N ALA A 332 1.17 30.27 14.46
CA ALA A 332 2.62 30.36 14.72
C ALA A 332 3.43 29.05 14.58
N LEU A 333 2.84 27.91 14.19
CA LEU A 333 3.58 26.64 14.09
C LEU A 333 3.53 25.93 12.72
N LEU A 334 2.92 26.54 11.71
CA LEU A 334 2.77 25.94 10.38
C LEU A 334 3.85 26.25 9.32
N PRO A 335 4.79 27.22 9.46
CA PRO A 335 5.88 27.37 8.49
C PRO A 335 7.17 26.60 8.81
N LEU A 336 7.31 25.96 9.99
CA LEU A 336 8.60 25.43 10.46
C LEU A 336 8.88 23.94 10.12
N LEU A 337 7.93 23.23 9.50
CA LEU A 337 8.09 21.79 9.19
C LEU A 337 8.37 21.49 7.70
N TYR A 338 8.48 22.51 6.83
CA TYR A 338 8.70 22.30 5.39
C TYR A 338 9.97 22.95 4.79
N THR A 339 10.88 23.48 5.62
CA THR A 339 12.15 24.06 5.13
C THR A 339 13.35 23.55 5.92
N LYS A 340 13.79 22.30 5.66
CA LYS A 340 15.21 21.91 5.76
C LYS A 340 15.52 20.47 5.30
N VAL A 341 15.24 20.11 4.04
CA VAL A 341 16.04 19.09 3.34
C VAL A 341 16.18 19.48 1.88
N ARG A 342 17.18 20.32 1.59
CA ARG A 342 17.85 20.33 0.28
C ARG A 342 19.36 20.18 0.51
N PRO A 343 20.05 19.50 -0.43
CA PRO A 343 21.25 18.73 -0.14
C PRO A 343 22.52 19.57 -0.20
N MET A 344 23.42 19.37 0.76
CA MET A 344 24.83 19.75 0.63
C MET A 344 25.63 18.51 0.22
N LEU A 345 25.74 18.31 -1.09
CA LEU A 345 26.86 17.61 -1.70
C LEU A 345 27.27 18.42 -2.94
N ARG A 346 28.37 19.18 -2.81
CA ARG A 346 29.44 19.30 -3.81
C ARG A 346 30.60 20.10 -3.20
N THR A 347 31.79 19.52 -3.38
CA THR A 347 33.17 19.92 -3.02
C THR A 347 33.54 19.95 -1.55
#